data_AF-A0A924ZT78-F1
#
_entry.id   AF-A0A924ZT78-F1
#
_cell.length_a   1.000
_cell.length_b   1.000
_cell.length_c   1.000
_cell.angle_alpha   90.00
_cell.angle_beta   90.00
_cell.angle_gamma   90.00
#
_symmetry.space_group_name_H-M   'P 1'
#
loop_
_entity.id
_entity.type
_entity.pdbx_description
1 polymer ?
#
loop_
_entity_poly.entity_id
_entity_poly.type
_entity_poly.pdbx_seq_one_letter_code
_entity_poly.pdbx_strand_id
1 'polypeptide(L)'
;MKRKYILPSFLLFQIIILKIIPFFPENVEQFYSNGLYPILSQYSRIAFGRIPFSVGDCLYFILIVLGFKWLLEKRKTWKTDWKNHVLAILSFLSVFYFCFHLLWGFNYYRQPLFEKMNIERDYTDADLLIFTQKLIARTNAIQMQITKNDSLKIVIPYSKEQIFEMNLNGYETLSYQYFFLKYTHPSSKKSLFSLPLTYMGFGGYLNPFTNEAQVNYLGPMYSFPMTTNHEMAHQMGFASESECNFIGFLASIKNEDLYIQYSGYSM
;
A
#
# COMPACT_ATOMS: atom_id res chain seq x y z
N MET A 1 -22.42 -29.43 -14.32
CA MET A 1 -21.31 -29.62 -13.36
C MET A 1 -21.85 -29.79 -11.94
N LYS A 2 -21.30 -30.69 -11.12
CA LYS A 2 -21.63 -30.71 -9.67
C LYS A 2 -21.21 -29.37 -9.06
N ARG A 3 -22.03 -28.78 -8.18
CA ARG A 3 -21.81 -27.44 -7.59
C ARG A 3 -20.38 -27.23 -7.05
N LYS A 4 -19.77 -28.28 -6.48
CA LYS A 4 -18.42 -28.27 -5.91
C LYS A 4 -17.26 -28.00 -6.89
N TYR A 5 -17.50 -28.04 -8.20
CA TYR A 5 -16.49 -27.75 -9.22
C TYR A 5 -16.59 -26.33 -9.81
N ILE A 6 -17.66 -25.60 -9.52
CA ILE A 6 -17.91 -24.29 -10.14
C ILE A 6 -16.81 -23.29 -9.75
N LEU A 7 -16.57 -23.09 -8.45
CA LEU A 7 -15.55 -22.15 -7.98
C LEU A 7 -14.12 -22.57 -8.35
N PRO A 8 -13.70 -23.85 -8.21
CA PRO A 8 -12.38 -24.26 -8.67
C PRO A 8 -12.16 -24.04 -10.18
N SER A 9 -13.17 -24.33 -11.02
CA SER A 9 -13.11 -24.04 -12.45
C SER A 9 -13.07 -22.53 -12.73
N PHE A 10 -13.80 -21.73 -11.94
CA PHE A 10 -13.76 -20.27 -12.05
C PHE A 10 -12.39 -19.70 -11.68
N LEU A 11 -11.70 -20.24 -10.66
CA LEU A 11 -10.33 -19.85 -10.34
C LEU A 11 -9.39 -20.06 -11.54
N LEU A 12 -9.48 -21.21 -12.21
CA LEU A 12 -8.68 -21.47 -13.41
C LEU A 12 -8.97 -20.45 -14.51
N PHE A 13 -10.24 -20.12 -14.73
CA PHE A 13 -10.65 -19.10 -15.68
C PHE A 13 -10.10 -17.71 -15.31
N GLN A 14 -10.15 -17.31 -14.04
CA GLN A 14 -9.56 -16.06 -13.54
C GLN A 14 -8.06 -16.00 -13.84
N ILE A 15 -7.32 -17.08 -13.55
CA ILE A 15 -5.87 -17.15 -13.80
C ILE A 15 -5.57 -16.97 -15.29
N ILE A 16 -6.34 -17.60 -16.18
CA ILE A 16 -6.16 -17.47 -17.63
C ILE A 16 -6.40 -16.03 -18.08
N ILE A 17 -7.49 -15.39 -17.61
CA ILE A 17 -7.78 -13.99 -17.93
C ILE A 17 -6.66 -13.07 -17.46
N LEU A 18 -6.16 -13.26 -16.23
CA LEU A 18 -5.11 -12.41 -15.67
C LEU A 18 -3.76 -12.56 -16.37
N LYS A 19 -3.55 -13.61 -17.16
CA LYS A 19 -2.41 -13.71 -18.08
C LYS A 19 -2.58 -12.88 -19.34
N ILE A 20 -3.81 -12.48 -19.67
CA ILE A 20 -4.15 -11.68 -20.86
C ILE A 20 -4.22 -10.18 -20.52
N ILE A 21 -4.73 -9.82 -19.34
CA ILE A 21 -4.89 -8.41 -18.92
C ILE A 21 -3.62 -7.55 -19.05
N PRO A 22 -2.41 -8.02 -18.70
CA PRO A 22 -1.19 -7.22 -18.83
C PRO A 22 -0.89 -6.72 -20.25
N PHE A 23 -1.47 -7.31 -21.29
CA PHE A 23 -1.31 -6.85 -22.67
C PHE A 23 -2.20 -5.65 -23.02
N PHE A 24 -3.04 -5.19 -22.09
CA PHE A 24 -3.98 -4.08 -22.30
C PHE A 24 -3.94 -3.06 -21.13
N PRO A 25 -2.78 -2.50 -20.79
CA PRO A 25 -2.65 -1.60 -19.62
C PRO A 25 -3.47 -0.31 -19.76
N GLU A 26 -3.69 0.20 -20.98
CA GLU A 26 -4.56 1.36 -21.25
C GLU A 26 -5.99 1.10 -20.77
N ASN A 27 -6.51 -0.11 -21.04
CA ASN A 27 -7.86 -0.48 -20.67
C ASN A 27 -7.99 -0.63 -19.14
N VAL A 28 -6.96 -1.18 -18.48
CA VAL A 28 -6.92 -1.25 -17.01
C VAL A 28 -6.89 0.15 -16.42
N GLU A 29 -6.03 1.03 -16.93
CA GLU A 29 -5.92 2.42 -16.47
C GLU A 29 -7.26 3.17 -16.63
N GLN A 30 -7.92 3.04 -17.78
CA GLN A 30 -9.17 3.75 -18.07
C GLN A 30 -10.37 3.19 -17.29
N PHE A 31 -10.64 1.89 -17.39
CA PHE A 31 -11.88 1.31 -16.89
C PHE A 31 -11.79 0.86 -15.43
N TYR A 32 -10.62 0.37 -15.01
CA TYR A 32 -10.43 -0.09 -13.63
C TYR A 32 -9.81 1.00 -12.75
N SER A 33 -8.55 1.38 -12.98
CA SER A 33 -7.78 2.21 -12.04
C SER A 33 -8.31 3.65 -11.91
N ASN A 34 -8.80 4.26 -12.99
CA ASN A 34 -9.45 5.58 -12.95
C ASN A 34 -10.99 5.49 -12.97
N GLY A 35 -11.57 4.32 -13.25
CA GLY A 35 -13.02 4.10 -13.33
C GLY A 35 -13.59 3.45 -12.07
N LEU A 36 -13.57 2.13 -12.02
CA LEU A 36 -14.19 1.35 -10.94
C LEU A 36 -13.45 1.48 -9.59
N TYR A 37 -12.12 1.42 -9.60
CA TYR A 37 -11.30 1.35 -8.38
C TYR A 37 -11.47 2.58 -7.46
N PRO A 38 -11.47 3.84 -7.94
CA PRO A 38 -11.66 5.01 -7.08
C PRO A 38 -12.98 4.98 -6.32
N ILE A 39 -14.05 4.44 -6.94
CA ILE A 39 -15.36 4.28 -6.29
C ILE A 39 -15.24 3.25 -5.16
N LEU A 40 -14.71 2.05 -5.45
CA LEU A 40 -14.54 0.98 -4.46
C LEU A 40 -13.64 1.41 -3.29
N SER A 41 -12.49 2.02 -3.58
CA SER A 41 -11.53 2.45 -2.57
C SER A 41 -12.08 3.56 -1.69
N GLN A 42 -12.78 4.56 -2.27
CA GLN A 42 -13.41 5.62 -1.48
C GLN A 42 -14.49 5.07 -0.54
N TYR A 43 -15.36 4.17 -1.00
CA TYR A 43 -16.36 3.56 -0.11
C TYR A 43 -15.69 2.82 1.06
N SER A 44 -14.67 2.00 0.78
CA SER A 44 -13.92 1.31 1.82
C SER A 44 -13.25 2.27 2.79
N ARG A 45 -12.56 3.31 2.31
CA ARG A 45 -11.90 4.31 3.17
C ARG A 45 -12.88 5.13 3.99
N ILE A 46 -14.07 5.45 3.47
CA ILE A 46 -15.11 6.13 4.24
C ILE A 46 -15.65 5.21 5.34
N ALA A 47 -15.89 3.93 5.03
CA ALA A 47 -16.43 2.97 5.98
C ALA A 47 -15.45 2.63 7.11
N PHE A 48 -14.19 2.32 6.77
CA PHE A 48 -13.18 1.86 7.73
C PHE A 48 -12.31 2.99 8.29
N GLY A 49 -12.17 4.11 7.57
CA GLY A 49 -11.32 5.24 7.98
C GLY A 49 -11.73 5.87 9.32
N ARG A 50 -13.02 5.82 9.68
CA ARG A 50 -13.53 6.34 10.97
C ARG A 50 -13.24 5.43 12.16
N ILE A 51 -12.88 4.17 11.94
CA ILE A 51 -12.63 3.20 13.01
C ILE A 51 -11.20 3.43 13.53
N PRO A 52 -10.96 3.62 14.85
CA PRO A 52 -9.68 4.09 15.36
C PRO A 52 -8.57 3.02 15.37
N PHE A 53 -8.88 1.77 15.03
CA PHE A 53 -7.93 0.66 14.95
C PHE A 53 -8.02 -0.02 13.59
N SER A 54 -7.00 -0.81 13.25
CA SER A 54 -6.95 -1.51 11.96
C SER A 54 -7.93 -2.67 11.89
N VAL A 55 -8.99 -2.52 11.11
CA VAL A 55 -10.00 -3.57 10.89
C VAL A 55 -9.43 -4.69 10.03
N GLY A 56 -8.59 -4.35 9.05
CA GLY A 56 -7.90 -5.28 8.17
C GLY A 56 -7.03 -6.27 8.92
N ASP A 57 -6.25 -5.81 9.91
CA ASP A 57 -5.48 -6.69 10.79
C ASP A 57 -6.40 -7.65 11.58
N CYS A 58 -7.52 -7.15 12.10
CA CYS A 58 -8.50 -8.01 12.78
C CYS A 58 -9.08 -9.08 11.85
N LEU A 59 -9.42 -8.72 10.60
CA LEU A 59 -9.92 -9.67 9.61
C LEU A 59 -8.88 -10.73 9.26
N TYR A 60 -7.61 -10.35 9.09
CA TYR A 60 -6.51 -11.29 8.87
C TYR A 60 -6.30 -12.21 10.07
N PHE A 61 -6.34 -11.68 11.29
CA PHE A 61 -6.24 -12.49 12.50
C PHE A 61 -7.38 -13.52 12.58
N ILE A 62 -8.63 -13.11 12.34
CA ILE A 62 -9.79 -14.01 12.31
C ILE A 62 -9.61 -15.08 11.23
N LEU A 63 -9.18 -14.69 10.02
CA LEU A 63 -8.96 -15.62 8.92
C LEU A 63 -7.89 -16.68 9.27
N ILE A 64 -6.80 -16.27 9.91
CA ILE A 64 -5.75 -17.17 10.39
C ILE A 64 -6.32 -18.17 11.40
N VAL A 65 -7.07 -17.70 12.41
CA VAL A 65 -7.69 -18.56 13.44
C VAL A 65 -8.67 -19.56 12.81
N LEU A 66 -9.53 -19.10 11.88
CA LEU A 66 -10.47 -19.97 11.16
C LEU A 66 -9.74 -21.00 10.30
N GLY A 67 -8.64 -20.61 9.64
CA GLY A 67 -7.78 -21.51 8.88
C GLY A 67 -7.17 -22.60 9.75
N PHE A 68 -6.58 -22.24 10.89
CA PHE A 68 -6.04 -23.21 11.84
C PHE A 68 -7.11 -24.14 12.39
N LYS A 69 -8.28 -23.61 12.79
CA LYS A 69 -9.41 -24.42 13.24
C LYS A 69 -9.83 -25.43 12.18
N TRP A 70 -9.98 -24.99 10.93
CA TRP A 70 -10.35 -25.86 9.81
C TRP A 70 -9.32 -26.98 9.60
N LEU A 71 -8.02 -26.67 9.64
CA LEU A 71 -6.94 -27.65 9.53
C LEU A 71 -7.02 -28.71 10.64
N LEU A 72 -7.24 -28.29 11.89
CA LEU A 72 -7.36 -29.18 13.04
C LEU A 72 -8.59 -30.10 12.94
N GLU A 73 -9.71 -29.61 12.40
CA GLU A 73 -10.93 -30.38 12.18
C GLU A 73 -10.75 -31.41 11.05
N LYS A 74 -10.09 -31.03 9.94
CA LYS A 74 -9.94 -31.89 8.76
C LYS A 74 -8.74 -32.84 8.82
N ARG A 75 -7.83 -32.70 9.79
CA ARG A 75 -6.62 -33.54 9.91
C ARG A 75 -6.91 -35.05 9.88
N LYS A 76 -8.00 -35.51 10.52
CA LYS A 76 -8.35 -36.94 10.60
C LYS A 76 -8.87 -37.49 9.28
N THR A 77 -9.55 -36.66 8.49
CA THR A 77 -10.15 -37.04 7.20
C THR A 77 -9.30 -36.59 6.01
N TRP A 78 -8.11 -36.06 6.26
CA TRP A 78 -7.26 -35.51 5.20
C TRP A 78 -6.91 -36.56 4.15
N LYS A 79 -6.52 -37.78 4.55
CA LYS A 79 -6.17 -38.86 3.62
C LYS A 79 -7.38 -39.46 2.91
N THR A 80 -8.50 -39.60 3.63
CA THR A 80 -9.68 -40.31 3.13
C THR A 80 -10.57 -39.42 2.24
N ASP A 81 -10.62 -38.12 2.51
CA ASP A 81 -11.48 -37.16 1.80
C ASP A 81 -10.70 -36.01 1.13
N TRP A 82 -9.42 -36.25 0.81
CA TRP A 82 -8.50 -35.24 0.30
C TRP A 82 -9.05 -34.46 -0.91
N LYS A 83 -9.78 -35.12 -1.80
CA LYS A 83 -10.36 -34.49 -3.01
C LYS A 83 -11.34 -33.38 -2.64
N ASN A 84 -12.21 -33.61 -1.65
CA ASN A 84 -13.18 -32.59 -1.25
C ASN A 84 -12.51 -31.46 -0.46
N HIS A 85 -11.49 -31.76 0.35
CA HIS A 85 -10.69 -30.72 1.03
C HIS A 85 -9.97 -29.82 0.03
N VAL A 86 -9.33 -30.41 -0.99
CA VAL A 86 -8.68 -29.64 -2.07
C VAL A 86 -9.70 -28.79 -2.82
N LEU A 87 -10.87 -29.34 -3.19
CA LEU A 87 -11.93 -28.56 -3.85
C LEU A 87 -12.45 -27.42 -2.96
N ALA A 88 -12.53 -27.60 -1.64
CA ALA A 88 -12.92 -26.56 -0.70
C ALA A 88 -11.87 -25.44 -0.62
N ILE A 89 -10.58 -25.80 -0.53
CA ILE A 89 -9.46 -24.83 -0.57
C ILE A 89 -9.49 -24.05 -1.88
N LEU A 90 -9.59 -24.73 -3.03
CA LEU A 90 -9.65 -24.08 -4.34
C LEU A 90 -10.89 -23.18 -4.48
N SER A 91 -12.01 -23.57 -3.89
CA SER A 91 -13.22 -22.74 -3.87
C SER A 91 -13.01 -21.47 -3.04
N PHE A 92 -12.39 -21.58 -1.87
CA PHE A 92 -12.03 -20.43 -1.04
C PHE A 92 -11.06 -19.50 -1.78
N LEU A 93 -9.98 -20.06 -2.35
CA LEU A 93 -9.00 -19.31 -3.13
C LEU A 93 -9.66 -18.63 -4.33
N SER A 94 -10.61 -19.26 -5.00
CA SER A 94 -11.38 -18.65 -6.10
C SER A 94 -12.06 -17.35 -5.70
N VAL A 95 -12.68 -17.32 -4.52
CA VAL A 95 -13.41 -16.14 -4.02
C VAL A 95 -12.41 -15.10 -3.53
N PHE A 96 -11.44 -15.52 -2.73
CA PHE A 96 -10.41 -14.62 -2.20
C PHE A 96 -9.62 -13.92 -3.32
N TYR A 97 -9.21 -14.68 -4.34
CA TYR A 97 -8.47 -14.17 -5.49
C TYR A 97 -9.29 -13.22 -6.34
N PHE A 98 -10.58 -13.52 -6.55
CA PHE A 98 -11.51 -12.62 -7.23
C PHE A 98 -11.67 -11.31 -6.47
N CYS A 99 -11.94 -11.38 -5.16
CA CYS A 99 -12.10 -10.20 -4.32
C CYS A 99 -10.80 -9.37 -4.26
N PHE A 100 -9.64 -10.01 -4.14
CA PHE A 100 -8.35 -9.33 -4.16
C PHE A 100 -8.16 -8.52 -5.46
N HIS A 101 -8.38 -9.13 -6.63
CA HIS A 101 -8.23 -8.44 -7.92
C HIS A 101 -9.25 -7.34 -8.10
N LEU A 102 -10.52 -7.62 -7.78
CA LEU A 102 -11.60 -6.65 -7.90
C LEU A 102 -11.36 -5.43 -7.00
N LEU A 103 -10.96 -5.64 -5.75
CA LEU A 103 -10.82 -4.57 -4.77
C LEU A 103 -9.51 -3.79 -4.91
N TRP A 104 -8.44 -4.41 -5.43
CA TRP A 104 -7.17 -3.70 -5.61
C TRP A 104 -6.23 -4.29 -6.67
N GLY A 105 -6.15 -5.61 -6.80
CA GLY A 105 -5.07 -6.28 -7.53
C GLY A 105 -4.98 -5.99 -9.03
N PHE A 106 -6.05 -5.54 -9.70
CA PHE A 106 -5.92 -5.13 -11.10
C PHE A 106 -5.03 -3.89 -11.28
N ASN A 107 -4.77 -3.10 -10.23
CA ASN A 107 -3.84 -1.98 -10.27
C ASN A 107 -2.39 -2.38 -10.59
N TYR A 108 -2.00 -3.66 -10.46
CA TYR A 108 -0.68 -4.13 -10.93
C TYR A 108 -0.53 -4.09 -12.45
N TYR A 109 -1.62 -3.99 -13.20
CA TYR A 109 -1.62 -4.04 -14.66
C TYR A 109 -1.93 -2.68 -15.30
N ARG A 110 -1.94 -1.62 -14.50
CA ARG A 110 -2.19 -0.26 -15.00
C ARG A 110 -0.98 0.27 -15.77
N GLN A 111 -1.18 1.39 -16.47
CA GLN A 111 -0.06 2.09 -17.12
C GLN A 111 0.96 2.60 -16.09
N PRO A 112 2.27 2.45 -16.35
CA PRO A 112 3.30 2.97 -15.46
C PRO A 112 3.22 4.48 -15.23
N LEU A 113 3.54 4.91 -14.02
CA LEU A 113 3.48 6.31 -13.60
C LEU A 113 4.42 7.21 -14.41
N PHE A 114 5.60 6.72 -14.79
CA PHE A 114 6.57 7.51 -15.55
C PHE A 114 6.03 7.88 -16.95
N GLU A 115 5.25 7.00 -17.59
CA GLU A 115 4.57 7.31 -18.85
C GLU A 115 3.49 8.37 -18.63
N LYS A 116 2.69 8.22 -17.55
CA LYS A 116 1.64 9.18 -17.19
C LYS A 116 2.18 10.58 -16.88
N MET A 117 3.37 10.65 -16.30
CA MET A 117 4.04 11.91 -15.96
C MET A 117 4.98 12.41 -17.06
N ASN A 118 5.15 11.64 -18.15
CA ASN A 118 6.10 11.91 -19.22
C ASN A 118 7.53 12.16 -18.70
N ILE A 119 7.99 11.27 -17.81
CA ILE A 119 9.32 11.29 -17.18
C ILE A 119 10.16 10.16 -17.78
N GLU A 120 11.41 10.47 -18.14
CA GLU A 120 12.36 9.44 -18.56
C GLU A 120 12.71 8.51 -17.39
N ARG A 121 12.62 7.20 -17.64
CA ARG A 121 12.89 6.19 -16.63
C ARG A 121 14.40 5.97 -16.42
N ASP A 122 15.16 6.04 -17.51
CA ASP A 122 16.59 5.73 -17.49
C ASP A 122 17.39 6.95 -17.02
N TYR A 123 18.40 6.70 -16.21
CA TYR A 123 19.30 7.72 -15.68
C TYR A 123 20.73 7.19 -15.65
N THR A 124 21.71 8.08 -15.70
CA THR A 124 23.12 7.72 -15.64
C THR A 124 23.66 7.70 -14.21
N ASP A 125 24.80 7.05 -13.98
CA ASP A 125 25.50 7.12 -12.69
C ASP A 125 25.85 8.56 -12.29
N ALA A 126 26.08 9.44 -13.28
CA ALA A 126 26.32 10.85 -13.04
C ALA A 126 25.04 11.57 -12.53
N ASP A 127 23.87 11.26 -13.10
CA ASP A 127 22.59 11.80 -12.63
C ASP A 127 22.29 11.33 -11.21
N LEU A 128 22.55 10.05 -10.92
CA LEU A 128 22.40 9.49 -9.58
C LEU A 128 23.31 10.22 -8.58
N LEU A 129 24.59 10.40 -8.91
CA LEU A 129 25.53 11.12 -8.04
C LEU A 129 25.07 12.56 -7.78
N ILE A 130 24.65 13.29 -8.82
CA ILE A 130 24.14 14.66 -8.70
C ILE A 130 22.88 14.69 -7.82
N PHE A 131 21.98 13.74 -8.00
CA PHE A 131 20.76 13.64 -7.21
C PHE A 131 21.07 13.32 -5.73
N THR A 132 21.95 12.35 -5.46
CA THR A 132 22.39 12.01 -4.10
C THR A 132 23.04 13.20 -3.40
N GLN A 133 23.91 13.97 -4.08
CA GLN A 133 24.50 15.18 -3.52
C GLN A 133 23.44 16.24 -3.16
N LYS A 134 22.42 16.41 -4.00
CA LYS A 134 21.28 17.29 -3.72
C LYS A 134 20.49 16.82 -2.49
N LEU A 135 20.23 15.52 -2.36
CA LEU A 135 19.55 14.96 -1.18
C LEU A 135 20.36 15.20 0.09
N ILE A 136 21.67 14.89 0.09
CA ILE A 136 22.55 15.14 1.23
C ILE A 136 22.51 16.62 1.66
N ALA A 137 22.64 17.55 0.71
CA ALA A 137 22.60 18.97 0.99
C ALA A 137 21.25 19.41 1.59
N ARG A 138 20.12 18.92 1.07
CA ARG A 138 18.78 19.23 1.57
C ARG A 138 18.53 18.64 2.96
N THR A 139 18.86 17.36 3.16
CA THR A 139 18.71 16.67 4.44
C THR A 139 19.51 17.36 5.54
N ASN A 140 20.78 17.68 5.28
CA ASN A 140 21.64 18.37 6.24
C ASN A 140 21.13 19.79 6.54
N ALA A 141 20.66 20.52 5.53
CA ALA A 141 20.10 21.86 5.73
C ALA A 141 18.84 21.84 6.60
N ILE A 142 17.95 20.87 6.41
CA ILE A 142 16.73 20.72 7.22
C ILE A 142 17.09 20.25 8.63
N GLN A 143 18.01 19.29 8.77
CA GLN A 143 18.52 18.83 10.07
C GLN A 143 19.03 20.02 10.89
N MET A 144 19.92 20.83 10.32
CA MET A 144 20.47 22.01 10.98
C MET A 144 19.40 23.06 11.30
N GLN A 145 18.35 23.19 10.48
CA GLN A 145 17.23 24.08 10.80
C GLN A 145 16.42 23.62 12.01
N ILE A 146 16.22 22.31 12.18
CA ILE A 146 15.46 21.71 13.27
C ILE A 146 16.26 21.66 14.57
N THR A 147 17.48 21.12 14.52
CA THR A 147 18.27 20.81 15.72
C THR A 147 19.18 21.94 16.15
N LYS A 148 19.52 22.85 15.21
CA LYS A 148 20.59 23.85 15.36
C LYS A 148 21.94 23.25 15.74
N ASN A 149 22.14 21.95 15.53
CA ASN A 149 23.33 21.19 15.94
C ASN A 149 23.47 19.91 15.10
N ASP A 150 24.58 19.77 14.37
CA ASP A 150 24.85 18.66 13.45
C ASP A 150 25.00 17.29 14.12
N SER A 151 25.27 17.28 15.43
CA SER A 151 25.56 16.09 16.22
C SER A 151 24.34 15.60 17.01
N LEU A 152 23.25 16.37 17.04
CA LEU A 152 22.00 15.97 17.70
C LEU A 152 21.06 15.26 16.72
N LYS A 153 20.45 14.17 17.20
CA LYS A 153 19.39 13.47 16.47
C LYS A 153 18.13 14.33 16.36
N ILE A 154 17.39 14.14 15.28
CA ILE A 154 16.04 14.70 15.15
C ILE A 154 15.07 13.96 16.06
N VAL A 155 14.29 14.72 16.82
CA VAL A 155 13.17 14.22 17.63
C VAL A 155 11.90 14.81 17.05
N ILE A 156 11.07 13.96 16.44
CA ILE A 156 9.76 14.38 15.91
C ILE A 156 8.83 14.68 17.09
N PRO A 157 8.26 15.89 17.19
CA PRO A 157 7.41 16.28 18.31
C PRO A 157 5.95 15.83 18.17
N TYR A 158 5.63 15.09 17.10
CA TYR A 158 4.27 14.69 16.74
C TYR A 158 3.96 13.24 17.11
N SER A 159 2.71 12.98 17.47
CA SER A 159 2.17 11.63 17.52
C SER A 159 2.01 11.05 16.11
N LYS A 160 1.79 9.73 16.05
CA LYS A 160 1.56 9.03 14.77
C LYS A 160 0.24 9.44 14.14
N GLU A 161 -0.76 9.68 14.97
CA GLU A 161 -2.08 10.17 14.54
C GLU A 161 -1.97 11.58 13.97
N GLN A 162 -1.15 12.46 14.57
CA GLN A 162 -0.88 13.78 14.00
C GLN A 162 -0.18 13.67 12.65
N ILE A 163 0.80 12.77 12.49
CA ILE A 163 1.48 12.58 11.19
C ILE A 163 0.54 12.09 10.11
N PHE A 164 -0.40 11.20 10.43
CA PHE A 164 -1.41 10.77 9.46
C PHE A 164 -2.21 11.96 8.89
N GLU A 165 -2.59 12.91 9.73
CA GLU A 165 -3.30 14.12 9.29
C GLU A 165 -2.37 15.11 8.57
N MET A 166 -1.18 15.35 9.11
CA MET A 166 -0.22 16.29 8.53
C MET A 166 0.26 15.89 7.14
N ASN A 167 0.36 14.58 6.86
CA ASN A 167 0.71 14.07 5.53
C ASN A 167 -0.27 14.49 4.43
N LEU A 168 -1.54 14.77 4.77
CA LEU A 168 -2.56 15.19 3.80
C LEU A 168 -2.20 16.51 3.10
N ASN A 169 -1.53 17.44 3.80
CA ASN A 169 -1.08 18.71 3.22
C ASN A 169 -0.09 18.51 2.06
N GLY A 170 0.78 17.49 2.16
CA GLY A 170 1.71 17.14 1.08
C GLY A 170 1.00 16.69 -0.19
N TYR A 171 -0.02 15.84 -0.04
CA TYR A 171 -0.87 15.40 -1.14
C TYR A 171 -1.75 16.50 -1.71
N GLU A 172 -2.30 17.37 -0.87
CA GLU A 172 -3.04 18.55 -1.30
C GLU A 172 -2.18 19.45 -2.19
N THR A 173 -0.97 19.78 -1.72
CA THR A 173 -0.01 20.59 -2.49
C THR A 173 0.39 19.92 -3.80
N LEU A 174 0.65 18.61 -3.76
CA LEU A 174 1.02 17.85 -4.95
C LEU A 174 -0.12 17.81 -5.99
N SER A 175 -1.38 17.83 -5.53
CA SER A 175 -2.55 17.77 -6.39
C SER A 175 -2.73 19.00 -7.29
N TYR A 176 -2.14 20.15 -6.94
CA TYR A 176 -2.14 21.34 -7.81
C TYR A 176 -1.36 21.12 -9.12
N GLN A 177 -0.31 20.30 -9.08
CA GLN A 177 0.48 19.95 -10.27
C GLN A 177 0.01 18.63 -10.89
N TYR A 178 -0.33 17.65 -10.05
CA TYR A 178 -0.74 16.31 -10.47
C TYR A 178 -2.11 15.96 -9.88
N PHE A 179 -3.18 16.42 -10.53
CA PHE A 179 -4.55 16.25 -10.01
C PHE A 179 -4.94 14.80 -9.71
N PHE A 180 -4.37 13.83 -10.45
CA PHE A 180 -4.60 12.40 -10.22
C PHE A 180 -3.98 11.87 -8.90
N LEU A 181 -3.17 12.67 -8.19
CA LEU A 181 -2.65 12.39 -6.85
C LEU A 181 -3.47 13.08 -5.74
N LYS A 182 -4.64 13.63 -6.06
CA LYS A 182 -5.55 14.19 -5.06
C LYS A 182 -6.04 13.08 -4.12
N TYR A 183 -5.57 13.13 -2.88
CA TYR A 183 -5.95 12.18 -1.84
C TYR A 183 -7.15 12.69 -1.04
N THR A 184 -8.19 11.86 -0.94
CA THR A 184 -9.41 12.15 -0.15
C THR A 184 -9.75 10.96 0.74
N HIS A 185 -10.45 11.23 1.84
CA HIS A 185 -10.92 10.22 2.80
C HIS A 185 -9.77 9.37 3.38
N PRO A 186 -9.00 9.91 4.36
CA PRO A 186 -7.91 9.17 4.98
C PRO A 186 -8.38 7.89 5.65
N SER A 187 -7.59 6.83 5.46
CA SER A 187 -7.78 5.56 6.16
C SER A 187 -6.42 4.94 6.49
N SER A 188 -5.54 5.74 7.09
CA SER A 188 -4.25 5.28 7.62
C SER A 188 -4.43 4.75 9.05
N LYS A 189 -3.79 3.63 9.36
CA LYS A 189 -3.93 2.91 10.63
C LYS A 189 -2.57 2.48 11.13
N LYS A 190 -2.39 2.56 12.45
CA LYS A 190 -1.33 1.81 13.13
C LYS A 190 -1.64 0.31 12.99
N SER A 191 -0.73 -0.45 12.41
CA SER A 191 -0.95 -1.90 12.25
C SER A 191 -0.87 -2.62 13.59
N LEU A 192 -1.88 -3.42 13.93
CA LEU A 192 -1.86 -4.35 15.07
C LEU A 192 -0.79 -5.43 14.92
N PHE A 193 -0.27 -5.63 13.70
CA PHE A 193 0.83 -6.54 13.39
C PHE A 193 2.20 -5.84 13.33
N SER A 194 2.36 -4.65 13.92
CA SER A 194 3.64 -3.91 13.89
C SER A 194 4.84 -4.70 14.42
N LEU A 195 4.65 -5.57 15.42
CA LEU A 195 5.74 -6.39 15.95
C LEU A 195 6.28 -7.40 14.93
N PRO A 196 5.47 -8.32 14.35
CA PRO A 196 5.96 -9.22 13.30
C PRO A 196 6.44 -8.46 12.05
N LEU A 197 5.78 -7.36 11.65
CA LEU A 197 6.25 -6.53 10.53
C LEU A 197 7.68 -6.01 10.78
N THR A 198 7.99 -5.58 12.00
CA THR A 198 9.33 -5.12 12.37
C THR A 198 10.38 -6.21 12.22
N TYR A 199 10.10 -7.44 12.71
CA TYR A 199 11.02 -8.57 12.55
C TYR A 199 11.23 -8.97 11.10
N MET A 200 10.21 -8.78 10.26
CA MET A 200 10.26 -9.10 8.84
C MET A 200 10.85 -7.98 7.98
N GLY A 201 11.07 -6.78 8.55
CA GLY A 201 11.63 -5.63 7.83
C GLY A 201 10.60 -4.82 7.02
N PHE A 202 9.30 -4.94 7.30
CA PHE A 202 8.25 -4.18 6.60
C PHE A 202 7.88 -2.89 7.36
N GLY A 203 7.83 -1.78 6.62
CA GLY A 203 7.41 -0.47 7.13
C GLY A 203 5.89 -0.29 7.17
N GLY A 204 5.16 -0.98 6.31
CA GLY A 204 3.72 -0.90 6.21
C GLY A 204 3.21 -1.87 5.15
N TYR A 205 1.90 -1.84 4.95
CA TYR A 205 1.25 -2.45 3.80
C TYR A 205 -0.17 -1.90 3.62
N LEU A 206 -0.71 -1.99 2.40
CA LEU A 206 -2.12 -1.77 2.13
C LEU A 206 -2.94 -3.04 2.38
N ASN A 207 -4.07 -2.90 3.09
CA ASN A 207 -5.09 -3.94 3.09
C ASN A 207 -5.93 -3.87 1.79
N PRO A 208 -5.89 -4.86 0.89
CA PRO A 208 -6.70 -4.83 -0.32
C PRO A 208 -8.21 -5.00 -0.04
N PHE A 209 -8.60 -5.55 1.12
CA PHE A 209 -10.01 -5.83 1.43
C PHE A 209 -10.71 -4.69 2.18
N THR A 210 -9.98 -3.95 3.02
CA THR A 210 -10.51 -2.78 3.76
C THR A 210 -10.00 -1.44 3.23
N ASN A 211 -9.04 -1.46 2.30
CA ASN A 211 -8.34 -0.27 1.79
C ASN A 211 -7.73 0.59 2.91
N GLU A 212 -7.31 -0.01 4.03
CA GLU A 212 -6.57 0.66 5.10
C GLU A 212 -5.06 0.66 4.78
N ALA A 213 -4.41 1.82 4.86
CA ALA A 213 -2.95 1.94 4.84
C ALA A 213 -2.42 1.60 6.23
N GLN A 214 -1.90 0.40 6.42
CA GLN A 214 -1.50 -0.12 7.71
C GLN A 214 0.01 0.07 7.90
N VAL A 215 0.37 1.02 8.77
CA VAL A 215 1.76 1.43 8.98
C VAL A 215 2.32 0.75 10.23
N ASN A 216 3.54 0.21 10.13
CA ASN A 216 4.29 -0.31 11.25
C ASN A 216 4.67 0.84 12.19
N TYR A 217 4.07 0.87 13.38
CA TYR A 217 4.27 1.95 14.34
C TYR A 217 5.45 1.73 15.30
N LEU A 218 6.16 0.61 15.19
CA LEU A 218 7.34 0.31 16.02
C LEU A 218 8.66 0.68 15.34
N GLY A 219 8.62 1.09 14.06
CA GLY A 219 9.77 1.60 13.34
C GLY A 219 10.28 2.97 13.85
N PRO A 220 11.45 3.42 13.39
CA PRO A 220 11.99 4.74 13.74
C PRO A 220 11.03 5.87 13.40
N MET A 221 10.89 6.82 14.31
CA MET A 221 9.88 7.87 14.16
C MET A 221 10.17 8.80 12.97
N TYR A 222 11.45 9.05 12.65
CA TYR A 222 11.83 9.94 11.55
C TYR A 222 11.42 9.44 10.16
N SER A 223 11.28 8.12 9.95
CA SER A 223 10.88 7.54 8.67
C SER A 223 9.36 7.33 8.56
N PHE A 224 8.64 7.39 9.68
CA PHE A 224 7.20 7.11 9.75
C PHE A 224 6.34 8.02 8.84
N PRO A 225 6.61 9.34 8.70
CA PRO A 225 5.88 10.17 7.73
C PRO A 225 6.03 9.69 6.29
N MET A 226 7.25 9.40 5.84
CA MET A 226 7.52 8.89 4.49
C MET A 226 6.85 7.53 4.25
N THR A 227 6.97 6.59 5.19
CA THR A 227 6.29 5.29 5.09
C THR A 227 4.78 5.45 5.01
N THR A 228 4.20 6.36 5.80
CA THR A 228 2.76 6.65 5.73
C THR A 228 2.37 7.21 4.35
N ASN A 229 3.13 8.16 3.82
CA ASN A 229 2.87 8.70 2.48
C ASN A 229 2.97 7.62 1.40
N HIS A 230 3.92 6.70 1.50
CA HIS A 230 4.03 5.53 0.63
C HIS A 230 2.75 4.67 0.68
N GLU A 231 2.27 4.30 1.87
CA GLU A 231 1.05 3.47 1.99
C GLU A 231 -0.22 4.20 1.51
N MET A 232 -0.26 5.53 1.67
CA MET A 232 -1.33 6.36 1.09
C MET A 232 -1.31 6.32 -0.45
N ALA A 233 -0.14 6.21 -1.08
CA ALA A 233 -0.03 6.04 -2.53
C ALA A 233 -0.63 4.69 -2.98
N HIS A 234 -0.41 3.63 -2.21
CA HIS A 234 -1.07 2.34 -2.46
C HIS A 234 -2.61 2.44 -2.40
N GLN A 235 -3.15 3.20 -1.43
CA GLN A 235 -4.60 3.45 -1.36
C GLN A 235 -5.14 4.16 -2.60
N MET A 236 -4.34 4.98 -3.28
CA MET A 236 -4.73 5.62 -4.54
C MET A 236 -4.63 4.69 -5.76
N GLY A 237 -4.26 3.42 -5.56
CA GLY A 237 -4.24 2.40 -6.62
C GLY A 237 -2.93 2.36 -7.39
N PHE A 238 -1.84 2.87 -6.82
CA PHE A 238 -0.50 2.58 -7.33
C PHE A 238 -0.01 1.29 -6.69
N ALA A 239 0.29 0.29 -7.50
CA ALA A 239 0.65 -1.05 -6.99
C ALA A 239 2.16 -1.27 -6.94
N SER A 240 2.94 -0.54 -7.76
CA SER A 240 4.39 -0.66 -7.79
C SER A 240 5.04 0.03 -6.58
N GLU A 241 5.86 -0.70 -5.85
CA GLU A 241 6.67 -0.18 -4.73
C GLU A 241 7.51 1.04 -5.14
N SER A 242 8.10 1.03 -6.34
CA SER A 242 8.93 2.15 -6.81
C SER A 242 8.11 3.41 -7.08
N GLU A 243 6.87 3.25 -7.57
CA GLU A 243 5.96 4.37 -7.79
C GLU A 243 5.44 4.93 -6.47
N CYS A 244 5.10 4.07 -5.52
CA CYS A 244 4.71 4.48 -4.17
C CYS A 244 5.85 5.16 -3.42
N ASN A 245 7.09 4.69 -3.57
CA ASN A 245 8.27 5.38 -3.05
C ASN A 245 8.42 6.78 -3.66
N PHE A 246 8.27 6.90 -4.97
CA PHE A 246 8.37 8.20 -5.66
C PHE A 246 7.25 9.16 -5.24
N ILE A 247 6.00 8.70 -5.23
CA ILE A 247 4.84 9.51 -4.81
C ILE A 247 4.98 9.89 -3.33
N GLY A 248 5.38 8.94 -2.47
CA GLY A 248 5.59 9.19 -1.05
C GLY A 248 6.67 10.24 -0.81
N PHE A 249 7.77 10.16 -1.57
CA PHE A 249 8.85 11.14 -1.53
C PHE A 249 8.33 12.53 -1.93
N LEU A 250 7.64 12.61 -3.08
CA LEU A 250 7.07 13.87 -3.57
C LEU A 250 6.10 14.49 -2.56
N ALA A 251 5.17 13.70 -2.01
CA ALA A 251 4.22 14.17 -1.01
C ALA A 251 4.94 14.68 0.25
N SER A 252 6.01 14.00 0.68
CA SER A 252 6.79 14.40 1.85
C SER A 252 7.53 15.72 1.62
N ILE A 253 8.22 15.90 0.48
CA ILE A 253 8.99 17.13 0.20
C ILE A 253 8.11 18.32 -0.19
N LYS A 254 6.86 18.09 -0.59
CA LYS A 254 5.85 19.12 -0.87
C LYS A 254 5.01 19.50 0.35
N ASN A 255 5.22 18.84 1.48
CA ASN A 255 4.60 19.20 2.75
C ASN A 255 5.20 20.51 3.30
N GLU A 256 4.43 21.30 4.04
CA GLU A 256 4.92 22.53 4.67
C GLU A 256 5.79 22.28 5.93
N ASP A 257 5.62 21.12 6.59
CA ASP A 257 6.31 20.80 7.83
C ASP A 257 7.73 20.25 7.61
N LEU A 258 8.72 20.85 8.30
CA LEU A 258 10.13 20.49 8.16
C LEU A 258 10.44 19.05 8.60
N TYR A 259 9.73 18.48 9.59
CA TYR A 259 9.96 17.10 10.03
C TYR A 259 9.45 16.09 9.00
N ILE A 260 8.35 16.40 8.29
CA ILE A 260 7.85 15.57 7.18
C ILE A 260 8.77 15.69 5.97
N GLN A 261 9.21 16.90 5.62
CA GLN A 261 10.21 17.08 4.56
C GLN A 261 11.50 16.32 4.87
N TYR A 262 11.99 16.39 6.12
CA TYR A 262 13.17 15.65 6.55
C TYR A 262 12.99 14.14 6.36
N SER A 263 11.82 13.60 6.73
CA SER A 263 11.48 12.19 6.51
C SER A 263 11.61 11.80 5.03
N GLY A 264 11.12 12.65 4.12
CA GLY A 264 11.24 12.43 2.67
C GLY A 264 12.68 12.49 2.17
N TYR A 265 13.46 13.51 2.53
CA TYR A 265 14.83 13.68 2.02
C TYR A 265 15.85 12.69 2.62
N SER A 266 15.56 12.11 3.79
CA SER A 266 16.47 11.18 4.49
C SER A 266 16.26 9.70 4.14
N MET A 267 15.24 9.39 3.33
CA MET A 267 14.85 8.03 2.93
C MET A 267 15.19 7.73 1.48
#